data_AF-A0A7C6W4V9-F1
#
_entry.id   AF-A0A7C6W4V9-F1
#
_cell.length_a   1.000
_cell.length_b   1.000
_cell.length_c   1.000
_cell.angle_alpha   90.00
_cell.angle_beta   90.00
_cell.angle_gamma   90.00
#
_symmetry.space_group_name_H-M   'P 1'
#
loop_
_entity.id
_entity.type
_entity.pdbx_description
1 polymer ?
#
loop_
_entity_poly.entity_id
_entity_poly.type
_entity_poly.pdbx_seq_one_letter_code
_entity_poly.pdbx_strand_id
1 'polypeptide(L)'
;MIKIKEIDIAIIRWLQNNLRSNFLDFIMNLLTHLGDVYIFILIVALIYWTIDKKFAYKFALAFIASAAINTTLKNIFNRPRPFKEGLTSVSSETHGSSFPSGHSQASGVMFYSLNNEYGKKNKIVKAYAYIILFLVPFTR
;
A
#
# COMPACT_ATOMS: atom_id res chain seq x y z
N MET A 1 24.11 2.81 -8.06
CA MET A 1 23.04 1.88 -7.64
C MET A 1 23.36 1.14 -6.33
N ILE A 2 24.62 0.74 -6.09
CA ILE A 2 25.06 0.01 -4.88
C ILE A 2 24.75 0.76 -3.56
N LYS A 3 25.08 2.06 -3.48
CA LYS A 3 24.87 2.87 -2.26
C LYS A 3 23.40 2.96 -1.80
N ILE A 4 22.44 3.07 -2.72
CA ILE A 4 21.00 3.17 -2.37
C ILE A 4 20.51 1.84 -1.78
N LYS A 5 20.93 0.73 -2.37
CA LYS A 5 20.57 -0.60 -1.88
C LYS A 5 21.11 -0.86 -0.46
N GLU A 6 22.35 -0.44 -0.19
CA GLU A 6 22.95 -0.57 1.15
C GLU A 6 22.19 0.24 2.21
N ILE A 7 21.80 1.48 1.86
CA ILE A 7 20.99 2.34 2.73
C ILE A 7 19.62 1.71 3.01
N ASP A 8 18.92 1.22 1.98
CA ASP A 8 17.62 0.55 2.13
C ASP A 8 17.71 -0.64 3.10
N ILE A 9 18.74 -1.49 2.94
CA ILE A 9 18.96 -2.65 3.81
C ILE A 9 19.29 -2.22 5.23
N ALA A 10 20.12 -1.17 5.41
CA ALA A 10 20.46 -0.64 6.72
C ALA A 10 19.22 -0.13 7.47
N ILE A 11 18.33 0.59 6.77
CA ILE A 11 17.07 1.08 7.34
C ILE A 11 16.18 -0.09 7.75
N ILE A 12 15.96 -1.07 6.86
CA ILE A 12 15.10 -2.23 7.17
C ILE A 12 15.67 -3.02 8.35
N ARG A 13 16.99 -3.25 8.38
CA ARG A 13 17.65 -3.96 9.47
C ARG A 13 17.54 -3.20 10.79
N TRP A 14 17.67 -1.87 10.78
CA TRP A 14 17.48 -1.05 11.97
C TRP A 14 16.06 -1.17 12.51
N LEU A 15 15.04 -1.11 11.64
CA LEU A 15 13.63 -1.30 12.03
C LEU A 15 13.40 -2.68 12.65
N GLN A 16 13.94 -3.73 12.02
CA GLN A 16 13.80 -5.10 12.53
C GLN A 16 14.49 -5.32 13.87
N ASN A 17 15.64 -4.69 14.11
CA ASN A 17 16.38 -4.87 15.35
C ASN A 17 15.82 -4.06 16.53
N ASN A 18 15.16 -2.92 16.26
CA ASN A 18 14.74 -1.99 17.32
C ASN A 18 13.22 -1.98 17.60
N LEU A 19 12.39 -2.26 16.59
CA LEU A 19 10.93 -2.15 16.72
C LEU A 19 10.22 -3.50 16.70
N ARG A 20 10.85 -4.55 16.17
CA ARG A 20 10.19 -5.83 15.97
C ARG A 20 9.80 -6.49 17.29
N SER A 21 8.56 -6.94 17.36
CA SER A 21 8.03 -7.77 18.43
C SER A 21 6.84 -8.57 17.90
N ASN A 22 6.49 -9.70 18.51
CA ASN A 22 5.35 -10.51 18.07
C ASN A 22 4.04 -9.70 18.04
N PHE A 23 3.87 -8.79 19.00
CA PHE A 23 2.71 -7.90 19.05
C PHE A 23 2.71 -6.90 17.87
N LEU A 24 3.84 -6.25 17.60
CA LEU A 24 3.93 -5.29 16.50
C LEU A 24 3.80 -5.98 15.14
N ASP A 25 4.37 -7.19 14.98
CA ASP A 25 4.28 -7.99 13.76
C ASP A 25 2.80 -8.33 13.45
N PHE A 26 2.02 -8.71 14.46
CA PHE A 26 0.58 -8.92 14.31
C PHE A 26 -0.16 -7.65 13.87
N ILE A 27 0.12 -6.52 14.51
CA ILE A 27 -0.51 -5.23 14.18
C ILE A 27 -0.14 -4.79 12.76
N MET A 28 1.14 -4.88 12.37
CA MET A 28 1.60 -4.52 11.03
C MET A 28 0.97 -5.40 9.97
N ASN A 29 0.85 -6.70 10.21
CA ASN A 29 0.20 -7.62 9.29
C ASN A 29 -1.30 -7.30 9.11
N LEU A 30 -2.01 -6.93 10.19
CA LEU A 30 -3.41 -6.55 10.09
C LEU A 30 -3.60 -5.24 9.30
N LEU A 31 -2.83 -4.21 9.65
CA LEU A 31 -2.93 -2.88 9.05
C LEU A 31 -2.58 -2.89 7.57
N THR A 32 -1.72 -3.81 7.17
CA THR A 32 -1.25 -3.86 5.79
C THR A 32 -2.30 -4.33 4.79
N HIS A 33 -3.35 -5.02 5.26
CA HIS A 33 -4.50 -5.39 4.45
C HIS A 33 -5.36 -4.18 4.04
N LEU A 34 -5.22 -3.02 4.70
CA LEU A 34 -5.90 -1.79 4.25
C LEU A 34 -5.44 -1.32 2.87
N GLY A 35 -4.25 -1.74 2.41
CA GLY A 35 -3.75 -1.51 1.06
C GLY A 35 -4.09 -2.60 0.05
N ASP A 36 -4.86 -3.62 0.47
CA ASP A 36 -5.17 -4.79 -0.36
C ASP A 36 -6.26 -4.46 -1.39
N VAL A 37 -6.18 -5.13 -2.55
CA VAL A 37 -7.17 -5.02 -3.62
C VAL A 37 -8.56 -5.46 -3.15
N TYR A 38 -8.67 -6.42 -2.23
CA TYR A 38 -9.97 -6.86 -1.74
C TYR A 38 -10.69 -5.79 -0.90
N ILE A 39 -9.94 -5.07 -0.04
CA ILE A 39 -10.49 -3.93 0.71
C ILE A 39 -10.90 -2.82 -0.25
N PHE A 40 -10.08 -2.54 -1.28
CA PHE A 40 -10.43 -1.57 -2.30
C PHE A 40 -11.73 -1.94 -3.04
N ILE A 41 -11.88 -3.19 -3.49
CA ILE A 41 -13.09 -3.68 -4.16
C ILE A 41 -14.32 -3.50 -3.27
N LEU A 42 -14.21 -3.83 -1.98
CA LEU A 42 -15.29 -3.64 -1.02
C LEU A 42 -15.70 -2.17 -0.90
N ILE A 43 -14.73 -1.25 -0.81
CA ILE A 43 -15.00 0.20 -0.74
C ILE A 43 -15.69 0.68 -2.01
N VAL A 44 -15.18 0.31 -3.18
CA VAL A 44 -15.79 0.69 -4.48
C VAL A 44 -17.22 0.16 -4.57
N ALA A 45 -17.46 -1.10 -4.16
CA ALA A 45 -18.79 -1.68 -4.13
C ALA A 45 -19.73 -0.85 -3.22
N LEU A 46 -19.36 -0.61 -1.97
CA LEU A 46 -20.21 0.16 -1.05
C LEU A 46 -20.56 1.55 -1.61
N ILE A 47 -19.58 2.25 -2.19
CA ILE A 47 -19.81 3.55 -2.82
C ILE A 47 -20.74 3.42 -4.04
N TYR A 48 -20.53 2.40 -4.87
CA TYR A 48 -21.33 2.16 -6.07
C TYR A 48 -22.80 1.89 -5.73
N TRP A 49 -23.06 1.04 -4.74
CA TRP A 49 -24.42 0.65 -4.38
C TRP A 49 -25.15 1.68 -3.52
N THR A 50 -24.44 2.47 -2.69
CA THR A 50 -25.10 3.29 -1.65
C THR A 50 -24.86 4.80 -1.74
N ILE A 51 -23.83 5.27 -2.46
CA ILE A 51 -23.41 6.69 -2.40
C ILE A 51 -23.42 7.36 -3.79
N ASP A 52 -22.47 7.00 -4.65
CA ASP A 52 -22.25 7.67 -5.94
C ASP A 52 -21.61 6.71 -6.95
N LYS A 53 -22.45 6.23 -7.87
CA LYS A 53 -22.04 5.34 -8.97
C LYS A 53 -20.98 5.97 -9.87
N LYS A 54 -21.11 7.27 -10.17
CA LYS A 54 -20.22 7.97 -11.08
C LYS A 54 -18.83 8.12 -10.46
N PHE A 55 -18.76 8.44 -9.16
CA PHE A 55 -17.49 8.44 -8.44
C PHE A 55 -16.89 7.04 -8.34
N ALA A 56 -17.68 6.02 -7.99
CA ALA A 56 -17.20 4.63 -7.90
C ALA A 56 -16.56 4.14 -9.22
N TYR A 57 -17.16 4.44 -10.38
CA TYR A 57 -16.57 4.11 -11.68
C TYR A 57 -15.22 4.79 -11.90
N LYS A 58 -15.13 6.10 -11.64
CA LYS A 58 -13.86 6.84 -11.77
C LYS A 58 -12.80 6.29 -10.82
N PHE A 59 -13.21 5.94 -9.60
CA PHE A 59 -12.33 5.42 -8.58
C PHE A 59 -11.75 4.05 -8.97
N ALA A 60 -12.61 3.14 -9.45
CA ALA A 60 -12.21 1.85 -9.99
C ALA A 60 -11.23 1.99 -11.16
N LEU A 61 -11.54 2.86 -12.14
CA LEU A 61 -10.68 3.10 -13.29
C LEU A 61 -9.32 3.66 -12.90
N ALA A 62 -9.27 4.62 -11.96
CA ALA A 62 -8.02 5.17 -11.45
C ALA A 62 -7.14 4.09 -10.81
N PHE A 63 -7.74 3.18 -10.03
CA PHE A 63 -7.02 2.07 -9.42
C PHE A 63 -6.50 1.06 -10.45
N ILE A 64 -7.31 0.68 -11.43
CA ILE A 64 -6.91 -0.25 -12.50
C ILE A 64 -5.76 0.34 -13.32
N ALA A 65 -5.86 1.61 -13.73
CA ALA A 65 -4.79 2.30 -14.45
C ALA A 65 -3.50 2.36 -13.62
N SER A 66 -3.61 2.65 -12.33
CA SER A 66 -2.48 2.63 -11.39
C SER A 66 -1.86 1.23 -11.29
N ALA A 67 -2.66 0.18 -11.16
CA ALA A 67 -2.18 -1.20 -11.08
C ALA A 67 -1.48 -1.66 -12.37
N ALA A 68 -1.97 -1.23 -13.54
CA ALA A 68 -1.31 -1.50 -14.82
C ALA A 68 0.08 -0.83 -14.90
N ILE A 69 0.18 0.43 -14.46
CA ILE A 69 1.46 1.15 -14.37
C ILE A 69 2.39 0.44 -13.38
N ASN A 70 1.89 0.07 -12.19
CA ASN A 70 2.66 -0.63 -11.17
C ASN A 70 3.27 -1.94 -11.72
N THR A 71 2.45 -2.74 -12.39
CA THR A 71 2.86 -4.02 -12.98
C THR A 71 3.89 -3.82 -14.09
N THR A 72 3.68 -2.81 -14.94
CA THR A 72 4.64 -2.45 -16.00
C THR A 72 6.00 -2.07 -15.41
N LEU A 73 6.02 -1.19 -14.41
CA LEU A 73 7.26 -0.77 -13.75
C LEU A 73 7.93 -1.93 -13.01
N LYS A 74 7.16 -2.82 -12.37
CA LYS A 74 7.71 -4.03 -11.72
C LYS A 74 8.46 -4.94 -12.69
N ASN A 75 7.97 -5.07 -13.91
CA ASN A 75 8.62 -5.87 -14.95
C ASN A 75 9.87 -5.18 -15.52
N ILE A 76 9.84 -3.85 -15.65
CA ILE A 76 10.99 -3.06 -16.12
C ILE A 76 12.14 -3.10 -15.12
N PHE A 77 11.87 -2.85 -13.84
CA PHE A 77 12.94 -2.75 -12.84
C PHE A 77 13.36 -4.09 -12.26
N ASN A 78 12.46 -5.07 -12.22
CA ASN A 78 12.69 -6.43 -11.71
C ASN A 78 13.53 -6.50 -10.41
N ARG A 79 13.30 -5.54 -9.50
CA ARG A 79 14.13 -5.38 -8.30
C ARG A 79 13.89 -6.57 -7.34
N PRO A 80 14.95 -7.25 -6.84
CA PRO A 80 14.79 -8.32 -5.87
C PRO A 80 14.20 -7.80 -4.55
N ARG A 81 13.54 -8.69 -3.81
CA ARG A 81 12.94 -8.38 -2.51
C ARG A 81 13.99 -8.45 -1.40
N PRO A 82 13.91 -7.59 -0.37
CA PRO A 82 14.87 -7.59 0.74
C PRO A 82 14.98 -8.93 1.48
N PHE A 83 13.90 -9.72 1.55
CA PHE A 83 13.93 -11.02 2.21
C PHE A 83 14.80 -12.07 1.51
N LYS A 84 15.04 -11.93 0.20
CA LYS A 84 15.99 -12.77 -0.54
C LYS A 84 17.45 -12.49 -0.17
N GLU A 85 17.68 -11.44 0.62
CA GLU A 85 19.00 -11.01 1.09
C GLU A 85 19.18 -11.25 2.60
N GLY A 86 18.38 -12.16 3.17
CA GLY A 86 18.50 -12.61 4.57
C GLY A 86 17.71 -11.79 5.59
N LEU A 87 16.84 -10.87 5.15
CA LEU A 87 15.92 -10.14 6.02
C LEU A 87 14.62 -10.93 6.24
N THR A 88 14.05 -10.92 7.45
CA THR A 88 12.80 -11.65 7.71
C THR A 88 11.59 -10.87 7.17
N SER A 89 10.64 -11.53 6.51
CA SER A 89 9.35 -10.91 6.17
C SER A 89 8.34 -11.16 7.30
N VAL A 90 7.53 -10.14 7.61
CA VAL A 90 6.42 -10.24 8.58
C VAL A 90 5.17 -10.87 7.95
N SER A 91 4.99 -10.72 6.63
CA SER A 91 3.89 -11.31 5.88
C SER A 91 4.31 -12.56 5.11
N SER A 92 3.34 -13.31 4.59
CA SER A 92 3.60 -14.36 3.60
C SER A 92 4.44 -13.82 2.43
N GLU A 93 5.32 -14.66 1.90
CA GLU A 93 6.22 -14.26 0.80
C GLU A 93 5.40 -13.79 -0.40
N THR A 94 5.47 -12.48 -0.68
CA THR A 94 4.80 -11.93 -1.85
C THR A 94 5.62 -12.26 -3.10
N HIS A 95 4.99 -12.94 -4.05
CA HIS A 95 5.60 -13.22 -5.35
C HIS A 95 5.88 -11.92 -6.14
N GLY A 96 6.92 -11.93 -6.98
CA GLY A 96 7.28 -10.82 -7.89
C GLY A 96 8.20 -9.73 -7.31
N SER A 97 8.50 -8.74 -8.16
CA SER A 97 9.48 -7.65 -7.91
C SER A 97 9.12 -6.76 -6.72
N SER A 98 10.12 -6.21 -6.04
CA SER A 98 9.95 -5.34 -4.86
C SER A 98 9.53 -3.92 -5.20
N PHE A 99 9.99 -3.40 -6.34
CA PHE A 99 9.77 -2.01 -6.74
C PHE A 99 8.89 -1.89 -7.99
N PRO A 100 7.93 -0.95 -8.02
CA PRO A 100 7.40 -0.19 -6.88
C PRO A 100 6.48 -1.07 -5.98
N SER A 101 6.17 -0.59 -4.77
CA SER A 101 5.24 -1.28 -3.86
C SER A 101 3.79 -1.14 -4.35
N GLY A 102 3.10 -2.28 -4.50
CA GLY A 102 1.69 -2.29 -4.93
C GLY A 102 0.75 -1.74 -3.86
N HIS A 103 0.90 -2.18 -2.60
CA HIS A 103 0.05 -1.73 -1.49
C HIS A 103 0.24 -0.25 -1.19
N SER A 104 1.48 0.25 -1.25
CA SER A 104 1.77 1.68 -1.06
C SER A 104 1.21 2.54 -2.21
N GLN A 105 1.26 2.04 -3.44
CA GLN A 105 0.67 2.74 -4.58
C GLN A 105 -0.87 2.72 -4.53
N ALA A 106 -1.45 1.59 -4.14
CA ALA A 106 -2.89 1.43 -3.91
C ALA A 106 -3.40 2.41 -2.84
N SER A 107 -2.71 2.53 -1.70
CA SER A 107 -3.09 3.49 -0.66
C SER A 107 -2.99 4.95 -1.13
N GLY A 108 -2.01 5.27 -1.98
CA GLY A 108 -1.91 6.59 -2.62
C GLY A 108 -3.12 6.93 -3.51
N VAL A 109 -3.59 5.98 -4.32
CA VAL A 109 -4.81 6.17 -5.13
C VAL A 109 -6.04 6.35 -4.24
N MET A 110 -6.20 5.48 -3.24
CA MET A 110 -7.31 5.56 -2.30
C MET A 110 -7.33 6.87 -1.54
N PHE A 111 -6.17 7.34 -1.07
CA PHE A 111 -6.02 8.64 -0.43
C PHE A 111 -6.48 9.77 -1.35
N TYR A 112 -5.91 9.86 -2.55
CA TYR A 112 -6.20 10.97 -3.46
C TYR A 112 -7.68 11.02 -3.84
N SER A 113 -8.26 9.89 -4.26
CA SER A 113 -9.66 9.83 -4.70
C SER A 113 -10.63 10.13 -3.56
N LEU A 114 -10.49 9.48 -2.39
CA LEU A 114 -11.40 9.68 -1.27
C LEU A 114 -11.28 11.07 -0.64
N ASN A 115 -10.05 11.55 -0.47
CA ASN A 115 -9.82 12.86 0.15
C ASN A 115 -10.27 14.01 -0.76
N ASN A 116 -10.07 13.89 -2.08
CA ASN A 116 -10.51 14.91 -3.02
C ASN A 116 -12.04 14.99 -3.11
N GLU A 117 -12.73 13.85 -3.19
CA GLU A 117 -14.19 13.82 -3.34
C GLU A 117 -14.92 14.14 -2.03
N TYR A 118 -14.51 13.48 -0.93
CA TYR A 118 -15.26 13.51 0.33
C TYR A 118 -14.49 14.12 1.51
N GLY A 119 -13.16 14.18 1.46
CA GLY A 119 -12.33 14.62 2.58
C GLY A 119 -12.53 16.09 3.00
N LYS A 120 -12.97 16.97 2.10
CA LYS A 120 -13.32 18.35 2.44
C LYS A 120 -14.61 18.46 3.26
N LYS A 121 -15.56 17.56 3.03
CA LYS A 121 -16.90 17.58 3.65
C LYS A 121 -17.00 16.67 4.86
N ASN A 122 -16.20 15.61 4.91
CA ASN A 122 -16.25 14.61 5.96
C ASN A 122 -14.86 14.40 6.58
N LYS A 123 -14.70 14.88 7.84
CA LYS A 123 -13.45 14.77 8.60
C LYS A 123 -13.02 13.32 8.85
N ILE A 124 -13.97 12.39 8.96
CA ILE A 124 -13.69 10.96 9.16
C ILE A 124 -13.07 10.38 7.90
N VAL A 125 -13.64 10.65 6.72
CA VAL A 125 -13.07 10.19 5.43
C VAL A 125 -11.68 10.80 5.22
N LYS A 126 -11.50 12.07 5.55
CA LYS A 126 -10.19 12.73 5.51
C LYS A 126 -9.17 12.02 6.41
N ALA A 127 -9.52 11.78 7.67
CA ALA A 127 -8.65 11.10 8.62
C ALA A 127 -8.29 9.69 8.13
N TYR A 128 -9.28 8.92 7.69
CA TYR A 128 -9.07 7.59 7.11
C TYR A 128 -8.11 7.63 5.91
N ALA A 129 -8.31 8.57 4.98
CA ALA A 129 -7.45 8.74 3.81
C ALA A 129 -5.98 9.00 4.22
N TYR A 130 -5.72 9.88 5.20
CA TYR A 130 -4.37 10.13 5.69
C TYR A 130 -3.79 8.92 6.43
N ILE A 131 -4.59 8.21 7.21
CA ILE A 131 -4.16 6.99 7.91
C ILE A 131 -3.66 5.96 6.89
N ILE A 132 -4.43 5.65 5.85
CA ILE A 132 -4.00 4.66 4.84
C ILE A 132 -2.77 5.15 4.05
N LEU A 133 -2.65 6.46 3.80
CA LEU A 133 -1.51 7.03 3.07
C LEU A 133 -0.18 6.79 3.79
N PHE A 134 -0.14 6.91 5.12
CA PHE A 134 1.11 6.78 5.88
C PHE A 134 1.31 5.38 6.45
N LEU A 135 0.25 4.77 6.95
CA LEU A 135 0.35 3.52 7.71
C LEU A 135 0.59 2.33 6.79
N VAL A 136 -0.09 2.26 5.64
CA VAL A 136 0.09 1.15 4.69
C VAL A 136 1.53 1.12 4.15
N PRO A 137 2.14 2.23 3.67
CA PRO A 137 3.54 2.18 3.26
C PRO A 137 4.51 1.84 4.38
N PHE A 138 4.27 2.30 5.60
CA PHE A 138 5.13 1.96 6.75
C PHE A 138 5.11 0.45 7.06
N THR A 139 3.98 -0.22 6.82
CA THR A 139 3.84 -1.66 7.04
C THR A 139 4.50 -2.54 5.97
N ARG A 140 5.13 -1.97 4.92
CA ARG A 140 5.64 -2.69 3.73
C ARG A 140 7.14 -2.58 3.56
#